data_AF-A0A2R5L169-F1
#
_entry.id   AF-A0A2R5L169-F1
#
_cell.length_a   1.000
_cell.length_b   1.000
_cell.length_c   1.000
_cell.angle_alpha   90.00
_cell.angle_beta   90.00
_cell.angle_gamma   90.00
#
_symmetry.space_group_name_H-M   'P 1'
#
loop_
_entity.id
_entity.type
_entity.pdbx_description
1 polymer ?
#
loop_
_entity_poly.entity_id
_entity_poly.type
_entity_poly.pdbx_seq_one_letter_code
_entity_poly.pdbx_strand_id
1 'polypeptide(L)'
;QDDPLTLYTGELNKKLLQDLKELGSIIQEEDFKNYAARWRTPVNFSLSNGDYTLYSVPPPGSGILLGYILNIMDNYKLSPSSVTGGNGPVTYQRIIEAFKFAYARRTQLGDVDDEDMTQLLSELTSEEVAAATNVLIDEQLSKGSTSQDPVWYGAMTAPPPDDHGTSHFSLLASNGDAVSITSSINQYFGSGVRSRQTGIVLNDQMDDFSTTDIADDLGHLTFTANYIKPGKRPLSSMSPSVIVDRAGDVRLVMGAAGATKIISGLA
;
A
#
# COMPACT_ATOMS: atom_id res chain seq x y z
N GLN A 1 32.76 -9.72 0.56
CA GLN A 1 32.30 -9.34 -0.80
C GLN A 1 31.39 -10.47 -1.22
N ASP A 2 30.37 -10.71 -0.40
CA ASP A 2 29.80 -12.05 -0.24
C ASP A 2 28.54 -12.19 -1.09
N ASP A 3 28.29 -13.42 -1.52
CA ASP A 3 27.07 -13.85 -2.21
C ASP A 3 25.82 -13.43 -1.40
N PRO A 4 24.80 -12.79 -2.00
CA PRO A 4 23.56 -12.45 -1.30
C PRO A 4 22.90 -13.66 -0.62
N LEU A 5 23.16 -14.88 -1.09
CA LEU A 5 22.70 -16.12 -0.45
C LEU A 5 23.27 -16.32 0.96
N THR A 6 24.37 -15.65 1.33
CA THR A 6 24.96 -15.78 2.67
C THR A 6 24.02 -15.37 3.80
N LEU A 7 23.10 -14.43 3.55
CA LEU A 7 22.05 -14.04 4.51
C LEU A 7 21.00 -15.13 4.73
N TYR A 8 20.76 -15.97 3.73
CA TYR A 8 19.70 -16.98 3.73
C TYR A 8 20.20 -18.38 4.10
N THR A 9 21.42 -18.75 3.69
CA THR A 9 21.95 -20.11 3.86
C THR A 9 23.42 -20.17 4.32
N GLY A 10 24.09 -19.02 4.48
CA GLY A 10 25.53 -18.95 4.79
C GLY A 10 25.88 -18.63 6.24
N GLU A 11 27.14 -18.23 6.46
CA GLU A 11 27.65 -17.88 7.79
C GLU A 11 26.96 -16.64 8.40
N LEU A 12 26.52 -15.69 7.56
CA LEU A 12 25.75 -14.54 8.02
C LEU A 12 24.39 -14.97 8.59
N ASN A 13 23.72 -15.93 7.92
CA ASN A 13 22.46 -16.53 8.38
C ASN A 13 22.62 -17.20 9.75
N LYS A 14 23.65 -18.04 9.93
CA LYS A 14 23.89 -18.76 11.18
C LYS A 14 24.09 -17.81 12.37
N LYS A 15 24.87 -16.75 12.17
CA LYS A 15 25.09 -15.71 13.19
C LYS A 15 23.80 -14.97 13.53
N LEU A 16 23.04 -14.59 12.52
CA LEU A 16 21.76 -13.92 12.71
C LEU A 16 20.75 -14.81 13.46
N LEU A 17 20.64 -16.09 13.09
CA LEU A 17 19.76 -17.05 13.76
C LEU A 17 20.15 -17.30 15.22
N GLN A 18 21.46 -17.34 15.52
CA GLN A 18 21.90 -17.43 16.90
C GLN A 18 21.43 -16.23 17.72
N ASP A 19 21.67 -15.00 17.22
CA ASP A 19 21.22 -13.78 17.89
C ASP A 19 19.69 -13.76 18.04
N LEU A 20 18.93 -14.13 17.02
CA LEU A 20 17.46 -14.22 17.05
C LEU A 20 16.97 -15.22 18.10
N LYS A 21 17.63 -16.39 18.22
CA LYS A 21 17.30 -17.39 19.23
C LYS A 21 17.58 -16.86 20.65
N GLU A 22 18.69 -16.17 20.86
CA GLU A 22 19.03 -15.54 22.15
C GLU A 22 18.03 -14.43 22.53
N LEU A 23 17.42 -13.78 21.55
CA LEU A 23 16.36 -12.79 21.73
C LEU A 23 14.97 -13.42 21.96
N GLY A 24 14.83 -14.75 21.91
CA GLY A 24 13.56 -15.45 22.06
C GLY A 24 12.67 -15.39 20.81
N SER A 25 13.23 -15.07 19.64
CA SER A 25 12.51 -15.09 18.37
C SER A 25 12.06 -16.51 18.01
N ILE A 26 10.90 -16.61 17.36
CA ILE A 26 10.36 -17.87 16.82
C ILE A 26 10.87 -18.18 15.41
N ILE A 27 11.62 -17.26 14.79
CA ILE A 27 12.15 -17.43 13.43
C ILE A 27 13.16 -18.57 13.40
N GLN A 28 13.01 -19.46 12.41
CA GLN A 28 13.83 -20.64 12.23
C GLN A 28 14.65 -20.56 10.93
N GLU A 29 15.65 -21.44 10.80
CA GLU A 29 16.44 -21.56 9.58
C GLU A 29 15.57 -21.83 8.34
N GLU A 30 14.49 -22.58 8.53
CA GLU A 30 13.55 -22.94 7.48
C GLU A 30 12.79 -21.74 6.92
N ASP A 31 12.51 -20.71 7.75
CA ASP A 31 11.87 -19.47 7.29
C ASP A 31 12.77 -18.71 6.30
N PHE A 32 14.09 -18.71 6.54
CA PHE A 32 15.07 -18.12 5.63
C PHE A 32 15.24 -18.93 4.34
N LYS A 33 15.31 -20.26 4.45
CA LYS A 33 15.45 -21.15 3.29
C LYS A 33 14.26 -21.07 2.33
N ASN A 34 13.06 -20.91 2.88
CA ASN A 34 11.83 -20.85 2.09
C ASN A 34 11.49 -19.45 1.59
N TYR A 35 12.23 -18.43 2.00
CA TYR A 35 12.02 -17.07 1.51
C TYR A 35 12.57 -16.90 0.08
N ALA A 36 11.74 -16.32 -0.79
CA ALA A 36 12.17 -15.81 -2.09
C ALA A 36 11.38 -14.54 -2.45
N ALA A 37 12.06 -13.58 -3.07
CA ALA A 37 11.41 -12.43 -3.67
C ALA A 37 10.51 -12.89 -4.83
N ARG A 38 9.27 -12.35 -4.90
CA ARG A 38 8.28 -12.78 -5.88
C ARG A 38 8.11 -11.74 -6.98
N TRP A 39 8.24 -12.17 -8.23
CA TRP A 39 7.83 -11.37 -9.38
C TRP A 39 6.30 -11.35 -9.47
N ARG A 40 5.74 -10.18 -9.71
CA ARG A 40 4.30 -9.93 -9.76
C ARG A 40 3.96 -9.04 -10.93
N THR A 41 2.86 -9.33 -11.60
CA THR A 41 2.27 -8.44 -12.60
C THR A 41 1.75 -7.19 -11.87
N PRO A 42 2.10 -5.97 -12.33
CA PRO A 42 1.60 -4.75 -11.73
C PRO A 42 0.09 -4.60 -11.95
N VAL A 43 -0.59 -3.94 -11.01
CA VAL A 43 -1.91 -3.36 -11.30
C VAL A 43 -1.72 -2.18 -12.23
N ASN A 44 -2.65 -2.00 -13.15
CA ASN A 44 -2.58 -0.92 -14.13
C ASN A 44 -3.90 -0.16 -14.23
N PHE A 45 -3.79 1.14 -14.48
CA PHE A 45 -4.92 2.06 -14.56
C PHE A 45 -4.72 3.01 -15.73
N SER A 46 -5.77 3.17 -16.53
CA SER A 46 -5.83 4.14 -17.63
C SER A 46 -6.22 5.50 -17.06
N LEU A 47 -5.43 6.54 -17.34
CA LEU A 47 -5.62 7.90 -16.81
C LEU A 47 -5.78 8.90 -17.95
N SER A 48 -6.50 10.00 -17.68
CA SER A 48 -6.72 11.11 -18.61
C SER A 48 -7.31 10.64 -19.95
N ASN A 49 -8.39 9.85 -19.88
CA ASN A 49 -9.00 9.22 -21.06
C ASN A 49 -8.02 8.33 -21.86
N GLY A 50 -7.12 7.64 -21.15
CA GLY A 50 -6.16 6.69 -21.71
C GLY A 50 -4.96 7.32 -22.40
N ASP A 51 -4.67 8.59 -22.13
CA ASP A 51 -3.42 9.22 -22.57
C ASP A 51 -2.21 8.68 -21.79
N TYR A 52 -2.44 8.23 -20.55
CA TYR A 52 -1.40 7.66 -19.69
C TYR A 52 -1.84 6.33 -19.06
N THR A 53 -0.86 5.49 -18.75
CA THR A 53 -1.05 4.25 -17.98
C THR A 53 -0.20 4.30 -16.73
N LEU A 54 -0.84 4.20 -15.58
CA LEU A 54 -0.18 3.95 -14.30
C LEU A 54 0.10 2.46 -14.16
N TYR A 55 1.32 2.11 -13.78
CA TYR A 55 1.69 0.79 -13.25
C TYR A 55 2.07 0.93 -11.78
N SER A 56 1.46 0.10 -10.92
CA SER A 56 1.75 0.08 -9.49
C SER A 56 1.75 -1.34 -8.93
N VAL A 57 2.19 -1.47 -7.68
CA VAL A 57 2.30 -2.78 -7.01
C VAL A 57 0.90 -3.34 -6.67
N PRO A 58 0.62 -4.64 -6.91
CA PRO A 58 -0.59 -5.30 -6.40
C PRO A 58 -0.49 -5.54 -4.88
N PRO A 59 -1.58 -5.99 -4.22
CA PRO A 59 -1.50 -6.49 -2.86
C PRO A 59 -0.41 -7.57 -2.69
N PRO A 60 0.27 -7.63 -1.53
CA PRO A 60 -0.03 -6.88 -0.31
C PRO A 60 0.43 -5.41 -0.31
N GLY A 61 0.96 -4.86 -1.40
CA GLY A 61 1.15 -3.41 -1.52
C GLY A 61 -0.15 -2.66 -1.81
N SER A 62 -0.15 -1.33 -1.61
CA SER A 62 -1.37 -0.50 -1.73
C SER A 62 -1.45 0.28 -3.06
N GLY A 63 -0.68 -0.12 -4.07
CA GLY A 63 -0.68 0.54 -5.38
C GLY A 63 -2.04 0.53 -6.07
N ILE A 64 -2.84 -0.52 -5.83
CA ILE A 64 -4.22 -0.59 -6.33
C ILE A 64 -5.14 0.50 -5.78
N LEU A 65 -4.92 0.93 -4.54
CA LEU A 65 -5.71 2.00 -3.92
C LEU A 65 -5.34 3.37 -4.47
N LEU A 66 -4.04 3.59 -4.76
CA LEU A 66 -3.59 4.79 -5.48
C LEU A 66 -4.29 4.88 -6.85
N GLY A 67 -4.28 3.80 -7.63
CA GLY A 67 -4.96 3.76 -8.90
C GLY A 67 -6.48 3.97 -8.79
N TYR A 68 -7.13 3.37 -7.79
CA TYR A 68 -8.55 3.58 -7.52
C TYR A 68 -8.89 5.05 -7.22
N ILE A 69 -8.09 5.73 -6.39
CA ILE A 69 -8.25 7.16 -6.12
C ILE A 69 -8.11 7.95 -7.42
N LEU A 70 -7.06 7.68 -8.20
CA LEU A 70 -6.82 8.42 -9.45
C LEU A 70 -7.94 8.20 -10.47
N ASN A 71 -8.51 6.99 -10.57
CA ASN A 71 -9.69 6.74 -11.39
C ASN A 71 -10.91 7.57 -10.95
N ILE A 72 -11.19 7.66 -9.64
CA ILE A 72 -12.25 8.52 -9.11
C ILE A 72 -11.99 9.98 -9.50
N MET A 73 -10.74 10.43 -9.38
CA MET A 73 -10.37 11.82 -9.65
C MET A 73 -10.35 12.17 -11.14
N ASP A 74 -10.03 11.22 -12.02
CA ASP A 74 -10.00 11.42 -13.47
C ASP A 74 -11.40 11.80 -14.01
N ASN A 75 -12.47 11.26 -13.42
CA ASN A 75 -13.86 11.59 -13.75
C ASN A 75 -14.21 13.08 -13.54
N TYR A 76 -13.51 13.78 -12.65
CA TYR A 76 -13.73 15.22 -12.41
C TYR A 76 -12.98 16.13 -13.39
N LYS A 77 -12.12 15.58 -14.26
CA LYS A 77 -11.39 16.30 -15.32
C LYS A 77 -10.71 17.57 -14.78
N LEU A 78 -9.95 17.38 -13.71
CA LEU A 78 -9.29 18.49 -13.02
C LEU A 78 -8.33 19.24 -13.96
N SER A 79 -8.23 20.54 -13.73
CA SER A 79 -7.28 21.42 -14.40
C SER A 79 -6.57 22.29 -13.35
N PRO A 80 -5.50 23.01 -13.70
CA PRO A 80 -4.88 23.96 -12.78
C PRO A 80 -5.87 24.95 -12.18
N SER A 81 -6.91 25.34 -12.92
CA SER A 81 -7.96 26.23 -12.41
C SER A 81 -8.88 25.59 -11.36
N SER A 82 -8.97 24.26 -11.29
CA SER A 82 -9.83 23.54 -10.35
C SER A 82 -9.40 23.75 -8.88
N VAL A 83 -8.10 23.90 -8.63
CA VAL A 83 -7.54 24.11 -7.28
C VAL A 83 -7.35 25.60 -6.92
N THR A 84 -7.59 26.50 -7.87
CA THR A 84 -7.46 27.96 -7.67
C THR A 84 -8.81 28.65 -7.67
N GLY A 85 -8.92 29.82 -7.01
CA GLY A 85 -10.17 30.58 -6.96
C GLY A 85 -11.27 29.91 -6.12
N GLY A 86 -12.53 30.19 -6.44
CA GLY A 86 -13.69 29.73 -5.64
C GLY A 86 -13.97 28.21 -5.68
N ASN A 87 -13.35 27.47 -6.61
CA ASN A 87 -13.57 26.03 -6.78
C ASN A 87 -12.66 25.16 -5.91
N GLY A 88 -11.59 25.73 -5.35
CA GLY A 88 -10.61 25.00 -4.54
C GLY A 88 -11.23 24.15 -3.41
N PRO A 89 -12.11 24.70 -2.56
CA PRO A 89 -12.75 23.94 -1.49
C PRO A 89 -13.52 22.70 -1.97
N VAL A 90 -14.23 22.81 -3.10
CA VAL A 90 -14.96 21.69 -3.71
C VAL A 90 -14.00 20.61 -4.19
N THR A 91 -12.90 21.00 -4.85
CA THR A 91 -11.88 20.05 -5.31
C THR A 91 -11.19 19.35 -4.14
N TYR A 92 -10.83 20.07 -3.07
CA TYR A 92 -10.25 19.44 -1.87
C TYR A 92 -11.22 18.49 -1.19
N GLN A 93 -12.51 18.84 -1.10
CA GLN A 93 -13.50 17.93 -0.53
C GLN A 93 -13.63 16.65 -1.36
N ARG A 94 -13.63 16.74 -2.69
CA ARG A 94 -13.62 15.54 -3.57
C ARG A 94 -12.41 14.65 -3.35
N ILE A 95 -11.22 15.24 -3.22
CA ILE A 95 -9.97 14.50 -2.92
C ILE A 95 -10.08 13.79 -1.57
N ILE A 96 -10.52 14.51 -0.53
CA ILE A 96 -10.69 13.96 0.83
C ILE A 96 -11.68 12.80 0.82
N GLU A 97 -12.83 12.94 0.16
CA GLU A 97 -13.81 11.86 0.08
C GLU A 97 -13.30 10.65 -0.71
N ALA A 98 -12.57 10.87 -1.82
CA ALA A 98 -11.92 9.79 -2.57
C ALA A 98 -10.93 9.01 -1.69
N PHE A 99 -10.14 9.71 -0.86
CA PHE A 99 -9.27 9.05 0.12
C PHE A 99 -10.07 8.20 1.10
N LYS A 100 -11.15 8.74 1.70
CA LYS A 100 -11.97 8.00 2.67
C LYS A 100 -12.53 6.69 2.08
N PHE A 101 -13.06 6.73 0.85
CA PHE A 101 -13.51 5.52 0.16
C PHE A 101 -12.36 4.53 -0.10
N ALA A 102 -11.19 5.01 -0.50
CA ALA A 102 -10.04 4.13 -0.73
C ALA A 102 -9.50 3.49 0.56
N TYR A 103 -9.40 4.23 1.67
CA TYR A 103 -8.98 3.67 2.96
C TYR A 103 -10.03 2.71 3.53
N ALA A 104 -11.31 2.92 3.26
CA ALA A 104 -12.34 1.95 3.62
C ALA A 104 -12.18 0.63 2.84
N ARG A 105 -11.80 0.69 1.55
CA ARG A 105 -11.45 -0.53 0.80
C ARG A 105 -10.13 -1.16 1.24
N ARG A 106 -9.17 -0.37 1.75
CA ARG A 106 -7.91 -0.87 2.32
C ARG A 106 -8.14 -1.90 3.44
N THR A 107 -9.18 -1.74 4.26
CA THR A 107 -9.48 -2.67 5.35
C THR A 107 -9.83 -4.08 4.88
N GLN A 108 -10.15 -4.23 3.60
CA GLN A 108 -10.54 -5.48 2.96
C GLN A 108 -9.36 -6.16 2.23
N LEU A 109 -8.21 -5.48 2.14
CA LEU A 109 -7.00 -6.00 1.50
C LEU A 109 -6.15 -6.83 2.47
N GLY A 110 -5.27 -7.64 1.88
CA GLY A 110 -4.38 -8.56 2.58
C GLY A 110 -3.42 -9.24 1.61
N ASP A 111 -2.95 -10.42 1.97
CA ASP A 111 -2.05 -11.20 1.12
C ASP A 111 -2.82 -12.05 0.09
N VAL A 112 -2.65 -11.75 -1.19
CA VAL A 112 -3.27 -12.49 -2.31
C VAL A 112 -2.78 -13.93 -2.47
N ASP A 113 -1.70 -14.32 -1.80
CA ASP A 113 -1.27 -15.72 -1.75
C ASP A 113 -1.94 -16.51 -0.61
N ASP A 114 -2.70 -15.84 0.26
CA ASP A 114 -3.43 -16.44 1.39
C ASP A 114 -4.96 -16.33 1.24
N GLU A 115 -5.45 -15.27 0.61
CA GLU A 115 -6.88 -14.97 0.46
C GLU A 115 -7.24 -14.70 -1.01
N ASP A 116 -8.40 -15.20 -1.48
CA ASP A 116 -8.92 -14.85 -2.81
C ASP A 116 -9.56 -13.45 -2.79
N MET A 117 -8.92 -12.52 -3.50
CA MET A 117 -9.36 -11.12 -3.60
C MET A 117 -9.83 -10.76 -5.01
N THR A 118 -10.02 -11.72 -5.91
CA THR A 118 -10.27 -11.47 -7.34
C THR A 118 -11.42 -10.50 -7.58
N GLN A 119 -12.53 -10.66 -6.85
CA GLN A 119 -13.68 -9.75 -6.93
C GLN A 119 -13.32 -8.33 -6.48
N LEU A 120 -12.71 -8.18 -5.30
CA LEU A 120 -12.34 -6.87 -4.75
C LEU A 120 -11.34 -6.14 -5.66
N LEU A 121 -10.34 -6.84 -6.20
CA LEU A 121 -9.38 -6.24 -7.12
C LEU A 121 -10.04 -5.81 -8.42
N SER A 122 -10.97 -6.62 -8.95
CA SER A 122 -11.77 -6.26 -10.12
C SER A 122 -12.60 -4.99 -9.87
N GLU A 123 -13.29 -4.92 -8.73
CA GLU A 123 -14.05 -3.73 -8.31
C GLU A 123 -13.16 -2.49 -8.23
N LEU A 124 -11.99 -2.59 -7.57
CA LEU A 124 -11.06 -1.46 -7.39
C LEU A 124 -10.43 -0.98 -8.70
N THR A 125 -10.35 -1.83 -9.72
CA THR A 125 -9.85 -1.46 -11.04
C THR A 125 -10.94 -0.99 -12.02
N SER A 126 -12.22 -1.08 -11.63
CA SER A 126 -13.34 -0.78 -12.50
C SER A 126 -13.65 0.72 -12.60
N GLU A 127 -13.78 1.22 -13.83
CA GLU A 127 -14.26 2.57 -14.11
C GLU A 127 -15.71 2.78 -13.62
N GLU A 128 -16.55 1.73 -13.70
CA GLU A 128 -17.94 1.79 -13.24
C GLU A 128 -18.04 1.97 -11.72
N VAL A 129 -17.18 1.29 -10.96
CA VAL A 129 -17.12 1.42 -9.50
C VAL A 129 -16.59 2.80 -9.09
N ALA A 130 -15.59 3.31 -9.80
CA ALA A 130 -15.12 4.68 -9.61
C ALA A 130 -16.25 5.70 -9.86
N ALA A 131 -16.97 5.57 -10.98
CA ALA A 131 -18.10 6.45 -11.32
C ALA A 131 -19.25 6.36 -10.30
N ALA A 132 -19.58 5.16 -9.82
CA ALA A 132 -20.55 4.98 -8.74
C ALA A 132 -20.10 5.68 -7.44
N THR A 133 -18.80 5.67 -7.15
CA THR A 133 -18.23 6.38 -6.00
C THR A 133 -18.31 7.90 -6.18
N ASN A 134 -18.07 8.43 -7.40
CA ASN A 134 -18.27 9.86 -7.69
C ASN A 134 -19.70 10.32 -7.37
N VAL A 135 -20.72 9.50 -7.67
CA VAL A 135 -22.13 9.81 -7.33
C VAL A 135 -22.32 10.00 -5.82
N LEU A 136 -21.75 9.10 -5.00
CA LEU A 136 -21.83 9.21 -3.54
C LEU A 136 -21.11 10.44 -3.00
N ILE A 137 -19.95 10.77 -3.58
CA ILE A 137 -19.17 11.96 -3.23
C ILE A 137 -19.99 13.22 -3.56
N ASP A 138 -20.48 13.36 -4.79
CA ASP A 138 -21.23 14.54 -5.21
C ASP A 138 -22.56 14.69 -4.44
N GLU A 139 -23.20 13.58 -4.04
CA GLU A 139 -24.38 13.63 -3.16
C GLU A 139 -24.05 14.25 -1.80
N GLN A 140 -22.96 13.85 -1.15
CA GLN A 140 -22.50 14.44 0.12
C GLN A 140 -22.15 15.93 -0.03
N LEU A 141 -21.44 16.29 -1.11
CA LEU A 141 -21.12 17.68 -1.42
C LEU A 141 -22.38 18.53 -1.58
N SER A 142 -23.40 18.03 -2.29
CA SER A 142 -24.66 18.75 -2.52
C SER A 142 -25.41 19.07 -1.22
N LYS A 143 -25.22 18.24 -0.18
CA LYS A 143 -25.78 18.42 1.17
C LYS A 143 -24.91 19.31 2.06
N GLY A 144 -23.71 19.67 1.60
CA GLY A 144 -22.72 20.39 2.41
C GLY A 144 -22.20 19.56 3.59
N SER A 145 -22.22 18.23 3.47
CA SER A 145 -21.86 17.30 4.55
C SER A 145 -20.73 16.35 4.14
N THR A 146 -20.18 15.67 5.15
CA THR A 146 -19.22 14.57 4.98
C THR A 146 -19.46 13.57 6.11
N SER A 147 -19.43 12.27 5.81
CA SER A 147 -19.59 11.26 6.85
C SER A 147 -18.34 11.19 7.73
N GLN A 148 -18.56 10.98 9.03
CA GLN A 148 -17.51 10.67 10.01
C GLN A 148 -17.48 9.18 10.37
N ASP A 149 -18.45 8.40 9.86
CA ASP A 149 -18.56 6.97 10.13
C ASP A 149 -17.80 6.17 9.04
N PRO A 150 -16.71 5.46 9.38
CA PRO A 150 -15.97 4.62 8.44
C PRO A 150 -16.82 3.51 7.81
N VAL A 151 -17.84 3.00 8.51
CA VAL A 151 -18.72 1.94 8.01
C VAL A 151 -19.54 2.44 6.82
N TRP A 152 -19.93 3.73 6.81
CA TRP A 152 -20.61 4.34 5.67
C TRP A 152 -19.77 4.27 4.38
N TYR A 153 -18.45 4.39 4.50
CA TYR A 153 -17.51 4.26 3.38
C TYR A 153 -17.21 2.79 3.02
N GLY A 154 -17.68 1.83 3.82
CA GLY A 154 -17.45 0.39 3.63
C GLY A 154 -16.24 -0.18 4.39
N ALA A 155 -15.75 0.52 5.43
CA ALA A 155 -14.65 0.00 6.25
C ALA A 155 -15.09 -1.22 7.04
N MET A 156 -14.22 -2.23 7.11
CA MET A 156 -14.48 -3.52 7.76
C MET A 156 -13.62 -3.77 9.00
N THR A 157 -12.59 -2.95 9.25
CA THR A 157 -11.69 -3.05 10.41
C THR A 157 -11.25 -1.66 10.88
N ALA A 158 -10.57 -1.60 12.03
CA ALA A 158 -9.98 -0.36 12.56
C ALA A 158 -8.95 0.23 11.59
N PRO A 159 -8.68 1.55 11.71
CA PRO A 159 -7.60 2.16 10.97
C PRO A 159 -6.27 1.45 11.26
N PRO A 160 -5.38 1.35 10.25
CA PRO A 160 -4.04 0.80 10.42
C PRO A 160 -3.21 1.60 11.43
N PRO A 161 -2.18 0.97 12.04
CA PRO A 161 -1.20 1.66 12.88
C PRO A 161 -0.42 2.73 12.08
N ASP A 162 0.19 3.68 12.80
CA ASP A 162 1.03 4.73 12.23
C ASP A 162 2.50 4.29 12.23
N ASP A 163 3.16 4.33 11.07
CA ASP A 163 4.58 3.95 10.88
C ASP A 163 5.45 5.09 10.29
N HIS A 164 6.77 5.04 10.46
CA HIS A 164 7.62 6.15 10.00
C HIS A 164 8.98 5.78 9.37
N GLY A 165 9.38 4.51 9.31
CA GLY A 165 10.72 4.05 8.87
C GLY A 165 10.86 3.72 7.38
N THR A 166 9.98 4.26 6.54
CA THR A 166 9.99 4.01 5.08
C THR A 166 10.92 4.97 4.34
N SER A 167 11.51 4.54 3.24
CA SER A 167 12.28 5.37 2.30
C SER A 167 11.91 5.04 0.85
N HIS A 168 12.03 6.04 -0.03
CA HIS A 168 11.72 5.89 -1.44
C HIS A 168 12.87 6.39 -2.33
N PHE A 169 13.08 5.69 -3.44
CA PHE A 169 14.04 6.04 -4.47
C PHE A 169 13.43 5.85 -5.87
N SER A 170 13.63 6.83 -6.74
CA SER A 170 13.19 6.82 -8.13
C SER A 170 14.39 6.99 -9.06
N LEU A 171 14.45 6.17 -10.11
CA LEU A 171 15.48 6.20 -11.13
C LEU A 171 14.83 6.21 -12.52
N LEU A 172 15.35 7.07 -13.39
CA LEU A 172 15.15 7.00 -14.83
C LEU A 172 16.52 7.06 -15.50
N ALA A 173 16.92 5.97 -16.14
CA ALA A 173 18.18 5.87 -16.85
C ALA A 173 18.05 6.43 -18.27
N SER A 174 19.18 6.82 -18.86
CA SER A 174 19.23 7.43 -20.20
C SER A 174 18.78 6.50 -21.33
N ASN A 175 18.78 5.19 -21.11
CA ASN A 175 18.28 4.19 -22.04
C ASN A 175 16.76 3.94 -21.92
N GLY A 176 16.07 4.64 -21.02
CA GLY A 176 14.63 4.49 -20.78
C GLY A 176 14.27 3.54 -19.64
N ASP A 177 15.24 2.84 -19.02
CA ASP A 177 14.94 1.99 -17.87
C ASP A 177 14.47 2.86 -16.68
N ALA A 178 13.31 2.52 -16.13
CA ALA A 178 12.74 3.20 -14.99
C ALA A 178 12.57 2.25 -13.81
N VAL A 179 12.94 2.71 -12.61
CA VAL A 179 12.81 1.93 -11.37
C VAL A 179 12.24 2.82 -10.27
N SER A 180 11.11 2.39 -9.70
CA SER A 180 10.51 2.96 -8.51
C SER A 180 10.69 1.97 -7.35
N ILE A 181 11.42 2.34 -6.31
CA ILE A 181 11.76 1.47 -5.18
C ILE A 181 11.30 2.12 -3.88
N THR A 182 10.41 1.45 -3.16
CA THR A 182 10.08 1.80 -1.78
C THR A 182 10.55 0.67 -0.88
N SER A 183 11.30 1.01 0.18
CA SER A 183 11.86 0.06 1.13
C SER A 183 11.61 0.55 2.55
N SER A 184 11.39 -0.39 3.47
CA SER A 184 11.09 -0.07 4.86
C SER A 184 11.65 -1.13 5.81
N ILE A 185 11.91 -0.72 7.04
CA ILE A 185 12.06 -1.61 8.20
C ILE A 185 10.88 -1.45 9.18
N ASN A 186 9.75 -0.96 8.65
CA ASN A 186 8.56 -0.48 9.34
C ASN A 186 8.80 0.80 10.16
N GLN A 187 9.03 0.75 11.46
CA GLN A 187 9.25 1.96 12.27
C GLN A 187 10.68 2.52 12.14
N TYR A 188 10.93 3.71 12.70
CA TYR A 188 12.31 4.21 12.83
C TYR A 188 13.14 3.22 13.65
N PHE A 189 14.25 2.74 13.08
CA PHE A 189 15.07 1.65 13.63
C PHE A 189 14.33 0.30 13.78
N GLY A 190 13.19 0.14 13.09
CA GLY A 190 12.35 -1.05 13.09
C GLY A 190 11.95 -1.46 14.51
N SER A 191 12.23 -2.71 14.85
CA SER A 191 12.01 -3.27 16.19
C SER A 191 12.87 -2.63 17.30
N GLY A 192 13.80 -1.73 16.98
CA GLY A 192 14.81 -1.22 17.91
C GLY A 192 15.89 -2.25 18.26
N VAL A 193 15.83 -3.44 17.66
CA VAL A 193 16.76 -4.54 17.91
C VAL A 193 17.80 -4.63 16.79
N ARG A 194 19.05 -4.79 17.20
CA ARG A 194 20.18 -5.01 16.31
C ARG A 194 20.86 -6.33 16.66
N SER A 195 21.12 -7.17 15.66
CA SER A 195 21.98 -8.34 15.81
C SER A 195 23.40 -7.91 16.24
N ARG A 196 23.88 -8.49 17.34
CA ARG A 196 25.19 -8.19 17.94
C ARG A 196 26.32 -8.72 17.06
N GLN A 197 26.13 -9.90 16.47
CA GLN A 197 27.14 -10.55 15.66
C GLN A 197 27.21 -9.99 14.23
N THR A 198 26.08 -9.59 13.65
CA THR A 198 26.02 -9.18 12.23
C THR A 198 25.91 -7.68 12.01
N GLY A 199 25.41 -6.94 13.00
CA GLY A 199 25.15 -5.52 12.86
C GLY A 199 23.81 -5.15 12.22
N ILE A 200 23.03 -6.14 11.76
CA ILE A 200 21.75 -5.93 11.07
C ILE A 200 20.70 -5.40 12.05
N VAL A 201 20.04 -4.31 11.68
CA VAL A 201 18.85 -3.79 12.37
C VAL A 201 17.62 -4.57 11.89
N LEU A 202 16.82 -5.06 12.83
CA LEU A 202 15.66 -5.90 12.53
C LEU A 202 14.41 -5.03 12.38
N ASN A 203 13.63 -5.29 11.33
CA ASN A 203 12.33 -4.65 11.13
C ASN A 203 11.31 -5.11 12.18
N ASP A 204 10.23 -4.36 12.29
CA ASP A 204 9.01 -4.71 13.03
C ASP A 204 7.79 -4.79 12.10
N GLN A 205 7.96 -5.28 10.86
CA GLN A 205 6.90 -5.32 9.84
C GLN A 205 5.69 -6.18 10.25
N MET A 206 5.86 -7.12 11.19
CA MET A 206 4.75 -7.91 11.72
C MET A 206 3.68 -7.06 12.42
N ASP A 207 3.98 -5.82 12.81
CA ASP A 207 3.04 -4.84 13.38
C ASP A 207 1.93 -4.43 12.40
N ASP A 208 2.17 -4.56 11.09
CA ASP A 208 1.19 -4.26 10.05
C ASP A 208 0.04 -5.27 9.99
N PHE A 209 0.17 -6.44 10.62
CA PHE A 209 -0.92 -7.40 10.70
C PHE A 209 -2.02 -6.92 11.66
N SER A 210 -3.26 -7.25 11.33
CA SER A 210 -4.36 -7.14 12.28
C SER A 210 -4.22 -8.21 13.36
N THR A 211 -4.12 -7.79 14.62
CA THR A 211 -3.94 -8.68 15.80
C THR A 211 -5.19 -8.82 16.67
N THR A 212 -6.16 -7.92 16.50
CA THR A 212 -7.45 -7.97 17.20
C THR A 212 -8.55 -8.35 16.22
N ASP A 213 -9.31 -9.38 16.55
CA ASP A 213 -10.70 -9.44 16.11
C ASP A 213 -11.38 -8.22 16.72
N ILE A 214 -11.82 -7.25 15.91
CA ILE A 214 -12.77 -6.24 16.41
C ILE A 214 -14.15 -6.92 16.44
N ALA A 215 -14.26 -7.93 17.29
CA ALA A 215 -15.52 -8.35 17.83
C ALA A 215 -15.62 -7.66 19.18
N ASP A 216 -16.28 -6.51 19.22
CA ASP A 216 -16.78 -6.02 20.50
C ASP A 216 -18.00 -6.84 20.92
N ASP A 217 -18.33 -6.79 22.21
CA ASP A 217 -19.53 -7.39 22.79
C ASP A 217 -20.86 -6.79 22.25
N LEU A 218 -20.81 -5.96 21.19
CA LEU A 218 -21.91 -5.29 20.50
C LEU A 218 -22.00 -5.65 19.00
N GLY A 219 -21.11 -6.50 18.48
CA GLY A 219 -21.38 -7.39 17.37
C GLY A 219 -21.09 -6.92 15.94
N HIS A 220 -20.22 -5.95 15.64
CA HIS A 220 -19.78 -5.73 14.25
C HIS A 220 -18.32 -5.26 14.06
N LEU A 221 -17.54 -6.09 13.35
CA LEU A 221 -16.57 -5.83 12.28
C LEU A 221 -15.48 -6.94 12.27
N THR A 222 -15.76 -8.07 11.59
CA THR A 222 -14.82 -9.20 11.49
C THR A 222 -14.62 -9.66 10.05
N PHE A 223 -13.86 -8.88 9.29
CA PHE A 223 -13.20 -9.36 8.07
C PHE A 223 -11.72 -9.01 8.15
N THR A 224 -10.88 -9.99 8.44
CA THR A 224 -9.45 -9.77 8.70
C THR A 224 -8.63 -10.46 7.62
N ALA A 225 -8.82 -10.06 6.36
CA ALA A 225 -7.96 -10.53 5.26
C ALA A 225 -6.46 -10.27 5.51
N ASN A 226 -6.14 -9.36 6.44
CA ASN A 226 -4.80 -9.08 6.94
C ASN A 226 -4.55 -9.63 8.37
N TYR A 227 -5.22 -10.72 8.78
CA TYR A 227 -4.92 -11.40 10.04
C TYR A 227 -3.58 -12.14 9.96
N ILE A 228 -2.85 -12.17 11.07
CA ILE A 228 -1.55 -12.84 11.18
C ILE A 228 -1.67 -14.36 10.97
N LYS A 229 -0.89 -14.90 10.03
CA LYS A 229 -0.77 -16.36 9.78
C LYS A 229 0.67 -16.72 9.42
N PRO A 230 1.15 -17.95 9.71
CA PRO A 230 2.48 -18.40 9.30
C PRO A 230 2.69 -18.28 7.78
N GLY A 231 3.82 -17.73 7.35
CA GLY A 231 4.19 -17.59 5.93
C GLY A 231 3.44 -16.51 5.14
N LYS A 232 2.42 -15.88 5.74
CA LYS A 232 1.69 -14.75 5.17
C LYS A 232 2.51 -13.47 5.25
N ARG A 233 2.31 -12.54 4.33
CA ARG A 233 2.91 -11.20 4.38
C ARG A 233 1.88 -10.16 4.84
N PRO A 234 2.28 -9.21 5.68
CA PRO A 234 1.38 -8.16 6.13
C PRO A 234 1.07 -7.17 5.00
N LEU A 235 -0.12 -6.56 5.06
CA LEU A 235 -0.56 -5.50 4.18
C LEU A 235 0.32 -4.26 4.33
N SER A 236 0.84 -3.75 3.22
CA SER A 236 1.72 -2.58 3.17
C SER A 236 1.05 -1.40 2.49
N SER A 237 1.35 -0.20 2.96
CA SER A 237 0.93 1.07 2.35
C SER A 237 1.83 1.51 1.18
N MET A 238 2.93 0.78 0.92
CA MET A 238 3.86 1.10 -0.16
C MET A 238 3.18 1.02 -1.53
N SER A 239 3.37 2.07 -2.34
CA SER A 239 2.80 2.19 -3.69
C SER A 239 3.83 2.71 -4.72
N PRO A 240 5.02 2.09 -4.85
CA PRO A 240 5.97 2.46 -5.91
C PRO A 240 5.31 2.34 -7.27
N SER A 241 5.42 3.38 -8.08
CA SER A 241 4.63 3.56 -9.30
C SER A 241 5.42 4.15 -10.44
N VAL A 242 5.05 3.77 -11.66
CA VAL A 242 5.58 4.32 -12.92
C VAL A 242 4.39 4.67 -13.81
N ILE A 243 4.40 5.86 -14.41
CA ILE A 243 3.42 6.28 -15.41
C ILE A 243 4.12 6.37 -16.76
N VAL A 244 3.50 5.76 -17.76
CA VAL A 244 3.91 5.84 -19.17
C VAL A 244 2.82 6.50 -20.01
N ASP A 245 3.17 7.00 -21.18
CA ASP A 245 2.18 7.42 -22.18
C ASP A 245 1.79 6.29 -23.14
N ARG A 246 0.97 6.61 -24.14
CA ARG A 246 0.55 5.68 -25.20
C ARG A 246 1.68 5.11 -26.06
N ALA A 247 2.82 5.80 -26.15
CA ALA A 247 3.99 5.30 -26.87
C ALA A 247 4.83 4.33 -26.01
N GLY A 248 4.54 4.24 -24.71
CA GLY A 248 5.32 3.48 -23.75
C GLY A 248 6.49 4.29 -23.14
N ASP A 249 6.56 5.60 -23.43
CA ASP A 249 7.59 6.46 -22.87
C ASP A 249 7.28 6.77 -21.40
N VAL A 250 8.28 6.64 -20.53
CA VAL A 250 8.15 6.96 -19.11
C VAL A 250 7.93 8.46 -18.92
N ARG A 251 6.83 8.81 -18.25
CA ARG A 251 6.43 10.20 -17.96
C ARG A 251 6.61 10.56 -16.49
N LEU A 252 6.48 9.60 -15.58
CA LEU A 252 6.69 9.80 -14.16
C LEU A 252 7.17 8.51 -13.48
N VAL A 253 8.17 8.64 -12.61
CA VAL A 253 8.60 7.58 -11.69
C VAL A 253 8.42 8.16 -10.29
N MET A 254 7.62 7.50 -9.46
CA MET A 254 7.23 8.06 -8.18
C MET A 254 6.98 7.01 -7.10
N GLY A 255 7.06 7.47 -5.87
CA GLY A 255 6.72 6.75 -4.66
C GLY A 255 7.01 7.65 -3.47
N ALA A 256 6.62 7.22 -2.27
CA ALA A 256 6.70 8.05 -1.08
C ALA A 256 7.06 7.22 0.15
N ALA A 257 7.34 7.93 1.23
CA ALA A 257 7.51 7.40 2.57
C ALA A 257 6.55 8.11 3.54
N GLY A 258 6.14 7.43 4.61
CA GLY A 258 5.26 7.98 5.65
C GLY A 258 4.02 7.12 5.92
N ALA A 259 4.21 5.82 6.13
CA ALA A 259 3.14 4.87 6.42
C ALA A 259 1.95 4.89 5.47
N THR A 260 0.78 4.81 6.08
CA THR A 260 -0.55 4.93 5.52
C THR A 260 -0.67 6.17 4.63
N LYS A 261 0.05 7.27 4.92
CA LYS A 261 0.02 8.51 4.12
C LYS A 261 0.72 8.37 2.77
N ILE A 262 1.45 7.27 2.49
CA ILE A 262 2.05 7.02 1.17
C ILE A 262 0.98 7.08 0.06
N ILE A 263 -0.19 6.46 0.29
CA ILE A 263 -1.25 6.37 -0.71
C ILE A 263 -1.78 7.78 -1.05
N SER A 264 -2.16 8.55 -0.02
CA SER A 264 -2.72 9.89 -0.17
C SER A 264 -1.69 10.95 -0.54
N GLY A 265 -0.42 10.77 -0.18
CA GLY A 265 0.66 11.67 -0.57
C GLY A 265 1.11 11.49 -2.02
N LEU A 266 0.82 10.33 -2.63
CA LEU A 266 1.09 10.08 -4.04
C LEU A 266 -0.04 10.51 -4.98
N ALA A 267 -1.29 10.39 -4.53
CA ALA A 267 -2.47 10.78 -5.29
C ALA A 267 -2.59 12.31 -5.44
#